data_AF-A0A382TCA0-F1
#
_entry.id   AF-A0A382TCA0-F1
#
_cell.length_a   1.000
_cell.length_b   1.000
_cell.length_c   1.000
_cell.angle_alpha   90.00
_cell.angle_beta   90.00
_cell.angle_gamma   90.00
#
_symmetry.space_group_name_H-M   'P 1'
#
loop_
_entity.id
_entity.type
_entity.pdbx_description
1 polymer ?
#
loop_
_entity_poly.entity_id
_entity_poly.type
_entity_poly.pdbx_seq_one_letter_code
_entity_poly.pdbx_strand_id
1 'polypeptide(L)'
;MAMFSHLGKATLYWNTLRYLRPVQITGRLKNLLYKPKIKSDILGQQRAVTGIWQQPAQKGCRMVSSEEFCFLNEIHAVQSASDWNHPHWAKLWLYNLHYFDDLTAIDAEHRSNWHRALIQRWIEDSPLGVGNGWEPYPTSLRIVNWIKWGLSGNELDDG
;
A
#
# COMPACT_ATOMS: atom_id res chain seq x y z
N MET A 1 35.86 -0.46 25.41
CA MET A 1 35.87 0.87 24.74
C MET A 1 34.49 1.14 24.12
N ALA A 2 33.45 1.37 24.94
CA ALA A 2 32.07 1.55 24.48
C ALA A 2 31.39 2.85 25.01
N MET A 3 32.04 3.56 25.94
CA MET A 3 31.47 4.75 26.60
C MET A 3 31.35 5.98 25.68
N PHE A 4 32.19 6.11 24.64
CA PHE A 4 32.12 7.26 23.72
C PHE A 4 30.90 7.23 22.79
N SER A 5 30.23 6.08 22.62
CA SER A 5 29.10 5.96 21.68
C SER A 5 27.78 6.52 22.24
N HIS A 6 27.60 6.51 23.56
CA HIS A 6 26.35 6.96 24.20
C HIS A 6 26.27 8.48 24.33
N LEU A 7 27.41 9.14 24.62
CA LEU A 7 27.48 10.60 24.71
C LEU A 7 27.18 11.26 23.35
N GLY A 8 27.78 10.75 22.27
CA GLY A 8 27.54 11.25 20.91
C GLY A 8 26.09 11.08 20.46
N LYS A 9 25.45 9.94 20.78
CA LYS A 9 24.02 9.72 20.54
C LYS A 9 23.15 10.68 21.34
N ALA A 10 23.48 10.93 22.61
CA ALA A 10 22.75 11.88 23.44
C ALA A 10 22.84 13.31 22.88
N THR A 11 24.00 13.74 22.38
CA THR A 11 24.14 15.06 21.73
C THR A 11 23.31 15.16 20.44
N LEU A 12 23.26 14.08 19.64
CA LEU A 12 22.43 14.01 18.42
C LEU A 12 20.93 14.12 18.75
N TYR A 13 20.46 13.39 19.76
CA TYR A 13 19.07 13.46 20.22
C TYR A 13 18.75 14.84 20.79
N TRP A 14 19.64 15.45 21.59
CA TRP A 14 19.46 16.81 22.11
C TRP A 14 19.34 17.85 20.99
N ASN A 15 20.22 17.78 19.99
CA ASN A 15 20.19 18.67 18.83
C ASN A 15 18.93 18.50 17.98
N THR A 16 18.26 17.35 18.06
CA THR A 16 16.96 17.11 17.41
C THR A 16 15.79 17.59 18.29
N LEU A 17 15.83 17.29 19.59
CA LEU A 17 14.74 17.55 20.54
C LEU A 17 14.60 19.03 20.89
N ARG A 18 15.71 19.79 20.97
CA ARG A 18 15.68 21.20 21.40
C ARG A 18 14.85 22.12 20.48
N TYR A 19 14.66 21.71 19.23
CA TYR A 19 13.88 22.46 18.24
C TYR A 19 12.44 21.95 18.09
N LEU A 20 12.09 20.84 18.74
CA LEU A 20 10.73 20.32 18.70
C LEU A 20 9.86 21.09 19.69
N ARG A 21 8.70 21.54 19.20
CA ARG A 21 7.65 22.09 20.06
C ARG A 21 7.14 21.00 20.99
N PRO A 22 6.77 21.31 22.25
CA PRO A 22 6.22 20.32 23.18
C PRO A 22 5.06 19.50 22.60
N VAL A 23 4.19 20.14 21.79
CA VAL A 23 3.08 19.47 21.09
C VAL A 23 3.54 18.39 20.10
N GLN A 24 4.71 18.54 19.48
CA GLN A 24 5.27 17.54 18.58
C GLN A 24 5.79 16.32 19.35
N ILE A 25 6.32 16.53 20.55
CA ILE A 25 6.78 15.45 21.43
C ILE A 25 5.57 14.67 21.96
N THR A 26 4.58 15.35 22.52
CA THR A 26 3.37 14.71 23.04
C THR A 26 2.57 14.02 21.93
N GLY A 27 2.48 14.62 20.74
CA GLY A 27 1.85 14.03 19.57
C GLY A 27 2.54 12.75 19.10
N ARG A 28 3.89 12.73 19.03
CA ARG A 28 4.66 11.53 18.68
C ARG A 28 4.48 10.41 19.70
N LEU A 29 4.53 10.73 20.99
CA LEU A 29 4.28 9.76 22.08
C LEU A 29 2.87 9.21 22.02
N LYS A 30 1.86 10.09 21.83
CA LYS A 30 0.46 9.68 21.67
C LYS A 30 0.29 8.73 20.48
N ASN A 31 0.85 9.04 19.31
CA ASN A 31 0.73 8.20 18.12
C ASN A 31 1.50 6.88 18.24
N LEU A 32 2.56 6.83 19.05
CA LEU A 32 3.30 5.60 19.32
C LEU A 32 2.50 4.65 20.22
N LEU A 33 1.77 5.21 21.21
CA LEU A 33 1.04 4.44 22.21
C LEU A 33 -0.41 4.14 21.82
N TYR A 34 -1.03 5.02 21.04
CA TYR A 34 -2.42 4.88 20.62
C TYR A 34 -2.49 4.05 19.33
N LYS A 35 -3.00 2.82 19.45
CA LYS A 35 -3.34 1.97 18.30
C LYS A 35 -4.86 1.99 18.10
N PRO A 36 -5.38 2.69 17.08
CA PRO A 36 -6.82 2.70 16.81
C PRO A 36 -7.30 1.28 16.51
N LYS A 37 -8.45 0.90 17.08
CA LYS A 37 -9.13 -0.35 16.72
C LYS A 37 -10.01 -0.08 15.50
N ILE A 38 -9.82 -0.85 14.44
CA ILE A 38 -10.66 -0.80 13.25
C ILE A 38 -11.96 -1.53 13.59
N LYS A 39 -13.10 -0.87 13.40
CA LYS A 39 -14.42 -1.50 13.47
C LYS A 39 -14.77 -2.00 12.08
N SER A 40 -14.99 -3.30 11.93
CA SER A 40 -15.40 -3.96 10.68
C SER A 40 -16.84 -3.67 10.28
N ASP A 41 -17.67 -3.22 11.23
CA ASP A 41 -19.13 -3.29 11.10
C ASP A 41 -19.74 -2.08 10.37
N ILE A 42 -18.91 -1.16 9.86
CA ILE A 42 -19.37 0.03 9.15
C ILE A 42 -19.09 -0.15 7.66
N LEU A 43 -20.05 -0.73 6.95
CA LEU A 43 -20.09 -0.66 5.49
C LEU A 43 -20.74 0.68 5.12
N GLY A 44 -19.94 1.60 4.58
CA GLY A 44 -20.45 2.82 3.99
C GLY A 44 -21.11 2.51 2.64
N GLN A 45 -22.18 3.22 2.29
CA GLN A 45 -22.73 3.14 0.93
C GLN A 45 -21.77 3.77 -0.07
N GLN A 46 -21.54 3.09 -1.21
CA GLN A 46 -20.79 3.68 -2.31
C GLN A 46 -21.51 4.94 -2.80
N ARG A 47 -20.75 6.04 -2.95
CA ARG A 47 -21.28 7.28 -3.50
C ARG A 47 -21.53 7.11 -5.00
N ALA A 48 -22.68 7.61 -5.48
CA ALA A 48 -22.94 7.71 -6.91
C ALA A 48 -21.86 8.57 -7.59
N VAL A 49 -21.37 8.09 -8.74
CA VAL A 49 -20.41 8.85 -9.55
C VAL A 49 -21.11 10.08 -10.12
N THR A 50 -20.50 11.25 -9.96
CA THR A 50 -20.98 12.50 -10.54
C THR A 50 -20.00 12.99 -11.60
N GLY A 51 -20.53 13.44 -12.75
CA GLY A 51 -19.72 13.92 -13.87
C GLY A 51 -19.23 12.81 -14.81
N ILE A 52 -18.35 13.19 -15.74
CA ILE A 52 -17.80 12.30 -16.75
C ILE A 52 -16.39 11.89 -16.32
N TRP A 53 -16.13 10.59 -16.27
CA TRP A 53 -14.80 10.05 -15.99
C TRP A 53 -13.83 10.42 -17.12
N GLN A 54 -12.66 10.94 -16.74
CA GLN A 54 -11.57 11.22 -17.66
C GLN A 54 -10.42 10.26 -17.39
N GLN A 55 -9.94 9.60 -18.44
CA GLN A 55 -8.88 8.62 -18.33
C GLN A 55 -7.57 9.28 -17.86
N PRO A 56 -6.98 8.81 -16.74
CA PRO A 56 -5.72 9.34 -16.25
C PRO A 56 -4.53 8.84 -17.10
N ALA A 57 -3.36 9.42 -16.88
CA ALA A 57 -2.12 8.91 -17.47
C ALA A 57 -1.91 7.44 -17.10
N GLN A 58 -1.73 6.60 -18.11
CA GLN A 58 -1.56 5.16 -17.96
C GLN A 58 -0.11 4.81 -17.60
N LYS A 59 0.05 3.74 -16.82
CA LYS A 59 1.36 3.15 -16.52
C LYS A 59 1.68 2.02 -17.50
N GLY A 60 2.95 1.62 -17.54
CA GLY A 60 3.34 0.40 -18.27
C GLY A 60 2.76 -0.85 -17.59
N CYS A 61 2.51 -1.88 -18.39
CA CYS A 61 2.10 -3.20 -17.91
C CYS A 61 3.12 -3.75 -16.89
N ARG A 62 2.60 -4.30 -15.79
CA ARG A 62 3.35 -4.89 -14.69
C ARG A 62 3.07 -6.37 -14.55
N MET A 63 1.89 -6.84 -14.97
CA MET A 63 1.53 -8.26 -14.95
C MET A 63 2.04 -8.96 -16.21
N VAL A 64 2.93 -9.94 -16.02
CA VAL A 64 3.40 -10.82 -17.10
C VAL A 64 2.40 -11.96 -17.31
N SER A 65 1.81 -12.45 -16.22
CA SER A 65 0.73 -13.44 -16.19
C SER A 65 -0.23 -13.11 -15.03
N SER A 66 -1.23 -13.97 -14.78
CA SER A 66 -2.19 -13.75 -13.68
C SER A 66 -1.54 -13.74 -12.29
N GLU A 67 -0.35 -14.33 -12.14
CA GLU A 67 0.36 -14.47 -10.86
C GLU A 67 1.78 -13.90 -10.88
N GLU A 68 2.32 -13.52 -12.04
CA GLU A 68 3.69 -13.02 -12.18
C GLU A 68 3.75 -11.53 -12.49
N PHE A 69 4.67 -10.85 -11.81
CA PHE A 69 4.83 -9.41 -11.89
C PHE A 69 6.27 -9.03 -12.18
N CYS A 70 6.45 -8.04 -13.05
CA CYS A 70 7.75 -7.44 -13.33
C CYS A 70 7.81 -6.02 -12.74
N PHE A 71 8.62 -5.85 -11.69
CA PHE A 71 8.91 -4.56 -11.08
C PHE A 71 10.42 -4.36 -11.00
N LEU A 72 10.92 -3.17 -11.34
CA LEU A 72 12.35 -2.85 -11.24
C LEU A 72 13.26 -3.83 -12.02
N ASN A 73 12.75 -4.39 -13.13
CA ASN A 73 13.38 -5.45 -13.93
C ASN A 73 13.55 -6.81 -13.21
N GLU A 74 12.84 -7.01 -12.09
CA GLU A 74 12.80 -8.27 -11.36
C GLU A 74 11.41 -8.90 -11.48
N ILE A 75 11.37 -10.17 -11.88
CA ILE A 75 10.15 -10.96 -12.01
C ILE A 75 9.99 -11.85 -10.78
N HIS A 76 8.85 -11.77 -10.11
CA HIS A 76 8.44 -12.74 -9.10
C HIS A 76 6.99 -13.20 -9.32
N ALA A 77 6.74 -14.45 -8.93
CA ALA A 77 5.41 -15.05 -8.91
C ALA A 77 4.83 -14.93 -7.50
N VAL A 78 3.60 -14.43 -7.38
CA VAL A 78 2.85 -14.34 -6.13
C VAL A 78 1.84 -15.49 -6.15
N GLN A 79 2.14 -16.56 -5.43
CA GLN A 79 1.39 -17.83 -5.48
C GLN A 79 0.74 -18.17 -4.13
N SER A 80 1.23 -17.56 -3.05
CA SER A 80 0.79 -17.82 -1.67
C SER A 80 0.55 -16.53 -0.90
N ALA A 81 -0.22 -16.63 0.19
CA ALA A 81 -0.47 -15.48 1.07
C ALA A 81 0.81 -14.87 1.66
N SER A 82 1.86 -15.67 1.87
CA SER A 82 3.16 -15.17 2.36
C SER A 82 3.89 -14.29 1.35
N ASP A 83 3.60 -14.43 0.05
CA ASP A 83 4.31 -13.71 -1.01
C ASP A 83 3.99 -12.21 -1.00
N TRP A 84 2.81 -11.83 -0.51
CA TRP A 84 2.45 -10.43 -0.27
C TRP A 84 3.42 -9.71 0.67
N ASN A 85 4.11 -10.45 1.55
CA ASN A 85 5.10 -9.91 2.48
C ASN A 85 6.38 -10.76 2.50
N HIS A 86 6.80 -11.24 1.33
CA HIS A 86 7.89 -12.21 1.23
C HIS A 86 9.17 -11.70 1.92
N PRO A 87 9.76 -12.45 2.87
CA PRO A 87 10.85 -11.95 3.71
C PRO A 87 12.16 -11.72 2.96
N HIS A 88 12.33 -12.33 1.78
CA HIS A 88 13.56 -12.25 0.99
C HIS A 88 13.43 -11.36 -0.25
N TRP A 89 12.26 -10.81 -0.56
CA TRP A 89 12.12 -9.88 -1.68
C TRP A 89 12.44 -8.46 -1.23
N ALA A 90 12.91 -7.64 -2.18
CA ALA A 90 13.24 -6.25 -1.89
C ALA A 90 11.99 -5.50 -1.41
N LYS A 91 12.11 -4.70 -0.33
CA LYS A 91 10.99 -3.93 0.20
C LYS A 91 10.34 -3.03 -0.84
N LEU A 92 11.14 -2.43 -1.72
CA LEU A 92 10.65 -1.60 -2.81
C LEU A 92 9.88 -2.41 -3.88
N TRP A 93 10.25 -3.67 -4.12
CA TRP A 93 9.52 -4.57 -5.01
C TRP A 93 8.14 -4.89 -4.42
N LEU A 94 8.09 -5.28 -3.14
CA LEU A 94 6.84 -5.55 -2.41
C LEU A 94 5.91 -4.33 -2.36
N TYR A 95 6.49 -3.15 -2.24
CA TYR A 95 5.72 -1.91 -2.35
C TYR A 95 5.04 -1.78 -3.72
N ASN A 96 5.76 -2.01 -4.82
CA ASN A 96 5.19 -1.96 -6.16
C ASN A 96 4.06 -2.99 -6.36
N LEU A 97 4.22 -4.20 -5.80
CA LEU A 97 3.16 -5.21 -5.77
C LEU A 97 1.88 -4.65 -5.11
N HIS A 98 2.02 -3.98 -3.97
CA HIS A 98 0.90 -3.40 -3.24
C HIS A 98 0.30 -2.13 -3.84
N TYR A 99 0.90 -1.55 -4.89
CA TYR A 99 0.32 -0.38 -5.55
C TYR A 99 -0.83 -0.74 -6.48
N PHE A 100 -0.87 -1.97 -7.00
CA PHE A 100 -1.86 -2.36 -8.01
C PHE A 100 -1.82 -1.42 -9.24
N ASP A 101 -0.61 -1.01 -9.65
CA ASP A 101 -0.43 -0.10 -10.78
C ASP A 101 -0.97 -0.66 -12.10
N ASP A 102 -0.99 -2.00 -12.25
CA ASP A 102 -1.49 -2.68 -13.46
C ASP A 102 -2.99 -2.42 -13.72
N LEU A 103 -3.76 -2.09 -12.68
CA LEU A 103 -5.18 -1.72 -12.83
C LEU A 103 -5.39 -0.47 -13.70
N THR A 104 -4.34 0.35 -13.83
CA THR A 104 -4.35 1.60 -14.60
C THR A 104 -3.32 1.56 -15.73
N ALA A 105 -2.82 0.36 -16.06
CA ALA A 105 -1.83 0.20 -17.10
C ALA A 105 -2.45 0.31 -18.50
N ILE A 106 -1.56 0.45 -19.48
CA ILE A 106 -1.90 0.26 -20.88
C ILE A 106 -2.50 -1.15 -21.07
N ASP A 107 -3.56 -1.24 -21.87
CA ASP A 107 -4.28 -2.47 -22.20
C ASP A 107 -4.84 -3.22 -20.96
N ALA A 108 -5.11 -2.50 -19.86
CA ALA A 108 -5.62 -3.07 -18.62
C ALA A 108 -6.96 -3.79 -18.79
N GLU A 109 -7.81 -3.34 -19.72
CA GLU A 109 -9.10 -3.93 -20.05
C GLU A 109 -8.98 -5.41 -20.46
N HIS A 110 -7.88 -5.78 -21.12
CA HIS A 110 -7.60 -7.16 -21.53
C HIS A 110 -7.22 -8.06 -20.35
N ARG A 111 -6.90 -7.48 -19.18
CA ARG A 111 -6.49 -8.18 -17.95
C ARG A 111 -7.50 -8.01 -16.82
N SER A 112 -8.70 -7.49 -17.10
CA SER A 112 -9.76 -7.25 -16.11
C SER A 112 -10.09 -8.49 -15.23
N ASN A 113 -10.11 -9.68 -15.82
CA ASN A 113 -10.30 -10.93 -15.08
C ASN A 113 -9.15 -11.24 -14.11
N TRP A 114 -7.90 -10.97 -14.51
CA TRP A 114 -6.73 -11.13 -13.64
C TRP A 114 -6.75 -10.11 -12.50
N HIS A 115 -7.13 -8.87 -12.81
CA HIS A 115 -7.26 -7.80 -11.83
C HIS A 115 -8.29 -8.13 -10.74
N ARG A 116 -9.47 -8.61 -11.13
CA ARG A 116 -10.53 -9.01 -10.19
C ARG A 116 -10.04 -10.14 -9.28
N ALA A 117 -9.45 -11.19 -9.85
CA ALA A 117 -8.90 -12.30 -9.08
C ALA A 117 -7.79 -11.86 -8.13
N LEU A 118 -6.90 -10.96 -8.58
CA LEU A 118 -5.80 -10.43 -7.77
C LEU A 118 -6.30 -9.60 -6.58
N ILE A 119 -7.29 -8.73 -6.81
CA ILE A 119 -7.93 -7.92 -5.76
C ILE A 119 -8.57 -8.85 -4.72
N GLN A 120 -9.37 -9.83 -5.16
CA GLN A 120 -10.04 -10.77 -4.27
C GLN A 120 -9.03 -11.53 -3.42
N ARG A 121 -8.00 -12.12 -4.06
CA ARG A 121 -6.94 -12.83 -3.35
C ARG A 121 -6.21 -11.92 -2.37
N TRP A 122 -5.94 -10.66 -2.72
CA TRP A 122 -5.32 -9.72 -1.80
C TRP A 122 -6.18 -9.44 -0.56
N ILE A 123 -7.50 -9.30 -0.73
CA ILE A 123 -8.45 -9.07 0.37
C ILE A 123 -8.48 -10.29 1.32
N GLU A 124 -8.51 -11.49 0.76
CA GLU A 124 -8.55 -12.75 1.53
C GLU A 124 -7.22 -13.01 2.26
N ASP A 125 -6.09 -12.79 1.59
CA ASP A 125 -4.76 -13.13 2.08
C ASP A 125 -4.11 -12.05 2.96
N SER A 126 -4.62 -10.81 2.98
CA SER A 126 -3.98 -9.69 3.68
C SER A 126 -4.67 -9.38 5.01
N PRO A 127 -4.11 -9.77 6.16
CA PRO A 127 -4.70 -9.46 7.45
C PRO A 127 -4.79 -7.94 7.68
N LEU A 128 -5.89 -7.48 8.27
CA LEU A 128 -6.14 -6.06 8.50
C LEU A 128 -5.01 -5.42 9.31
N GLY A 129 -4.43 -4.35 8.77
CA GLY A 129 -3.41 -3.54 9.44
C GLY A 129 -2.03 -4.20 9.57
N VAL A 130 -1.77 -5.31 8.88
CA VAL A 130 -0.50 -6.06 8.99
C VAL A 130 0.24 -6.13 7.66
N GLY A 131 1.54 -5.83 7.69
CA GLY A 131 2.42 -5.98 6.53
C GLY A 131 2.55 -4.73 5.67
N ASN A 132 3.37 -4.84 4.63
CA ASN A 132 3.77 -3.74 3.74
C ASN A 132 2.55 -3.07 3.09
N GLY A 133 1.52 -3.84 2.74
CA GLY A 133 0.31 -3.34 2.11
C GLY A 133 -0.45 -2.31 2.95
N TRP A 134 -0.34 -2.35 4.28
CA TRP A 134 -1.02 -1.42 5.18
C TRP A 134 -0.15 -0.23 5.60
N GLU A 135 1.10 -0.16 5.13
CA GLU A 135 1.91 1.03 5.35
C GLU A 135 1.31 2.24 4.59
N PRO A 136 1.50 3.49 5.09
CA PRO A 136 0.80 4.66 4.55
C PRO A 136 1.01 4.90 3.06
N TYR A 137 2.24 4.66 2.58
CA TYR A 137 2.61 4.94 1.19
C TYR A 137 1.99 3.93 0.20
N PRO A 138 2.17 2.60 0.36
CA PRO A 138 1.43 1.61 -0.44
C PRO A 138 -0.09 1.78 -0.37
N THR A 139 -0.63 2.07 0.81
CA THR A 139 -2.08 2.29 1.00
C THR A 139 -2.58 3.47 0.16
N SER A 140 -1.86 4.58 0.15
CA SER A 140 -2.25 5.78 -0.60
C SER A 140 -2.32 5.52 -2.11
N LEU A 141 -1.34 4.78 -2.66
CA LEU A 141 -1.33 4.43 -4.08
C LEU A 141 -2.41 3.39 -4.42
N ARG A 142 -2.57 2.36 -3.58
CA ARG A 142 -3.59 1.32 -3.79
C ARG A 142 -5.00 1.90 -3.85
N ILE A 143 -5.36 2.75 -2.88
CA ILE A 143 -6.68 3.39 -2.83
C ILE A 143 -6.95 4.16 -4.12
N VAL A 144 -5.99 4.98 -4.58
CA VAL A 144 -6.16 5.77 -5.79
C VAL A 144 -6.30 4.87 -7.04
N ASN A 145 -5.49 3.82 -7.15
CA ASN A 145 -5.55 2.91 -8.30
C ASN A 145 -6.84 2.09 -8.33
N TRP A 146 -7.33 1.65 -7.18
CA TRP A 146 -8.62 0.94 -7.08
C TRP A 146 -9.79 1.86 -7.43
N ILE A 147 -9.77 3.12 -6.99
CA ILE A 147 -10.78 4.12 -7.37
C ILE A 147 -10.76 4.34 -8.90
N LYS A 148 -9.58 4.54 -9.49
CA LYS A 148 -9.45 4.72 -10.96
C LYS A 148 -9.98 3.50 -11.73
N TRP A 149 -9.67 2.31 -11.24
CA TRP A 149 -10.13 1.05 -11.85
C TRP A 149 -11.65 0.94 -11.82
N GLY A 150 -12.28 1.21 -10.67
CA GLY A 150 -13.74 1.22 -10.54
C GLY A 150 -14.40 2.30 -11.41
N LEU A 151 -13.86 3.52 -11.41
CA LEU A 151 -14.37 4.62 -12.25
C LEU A 151 -14.19 4.37 -13.76
N SER A 152 -13.31 3.43 -14.14
CA SER A 152 -13.14 3.00 -15.54
C SER A 152 -14.16 1.94 -15.98
N GLY A 153 -15.19 1.67 -15.18
CA GLY A 153 -16.28 0.77 -15.52
C GLY A 153 -16.13 -0.66 -14.99
N ASN A 154 -15.16 -0.90 -14.10
CA ASN A 154 -15.01 -2.19 -13.44
C ASN A 154 -15.81 -2.23 -12.14
N GLU A 155 -16.31 -3.40 -11.78
CA GLU A 155 -17.05 -3.60 -10.53
C GLU A 155 -16.08 -3.97 -9.41
N LEU A 156 -16.06 -3.14 -8.36
CA LEU A 156 -15.51 -3.52 -7.07
C LEU A 156 -16.59 -4.36 -6.37
N ASP A 157 -16.22 -5.55 -5.88
CA ASP A 157 -17.17 -6.37 -5.14
C ASP A 157 -17.53 -5.68 -3.82
N ASP A 158 -18.80 -5.74 -3.44
CA ASP A 158 -19.32 -5.04 -2.25
C ASP A 158 -19.04 -5.81 -0.95
N GLY A 159 -18.56 -7.05 -1.06
CA GLY A 159 -18.29 -7.95 0.08
C GLY A 159 -19.52 -8.65 0.63
#